data_AF-A0A374MIY8-F1
#
_entry.id   AF-A0A374MIY8-F1
#
_cell.length_a   1.000
_cell.length_b   1.000
_cell.length_c   1.000
_cell.angle_alpha   90.00
_cell.angle_beta   90.00
_cell.angle_gamma   90.00
#
_symmetry.space_group_name_H-M   'P 1'
#
loop_
_entity.id
_entity.type
_entity.pdbx_description
1 polymer ?
#
loop_
_entity_poly.entity_id
_entity_poly.type
_entity_poly.pdbx_seq_one_letter_code
_entity_poly.pdbx_strand_id
1 'polypeptide(L)'
;MIEIIILIVGIFVLSGIFWHSIFYQKEKKLLNRLQQMLDCAIDGELERTEISEEKYSALENSMKQHLDSSFLARKNQQEQKEVIQKLISDIAHQTLTPISNLKIYGEILSETNHENQEEIATILEQTEKLDFLIQSLVKLSRMESGIIAVHSEDTTI
;
A
#
# COMPACT_ATOMS: atom_id res chain seq x y z
N MET A 1 54.26 -41.27 26.27
CA MET A 1 54.36 -40.16 25.30
C MET A 1 53.27 -40.25 24.24
N ILE A 2 53.17 -41.35 23.47
CA ILE A 2 52.15 -41.49 22.40
C ILE A 2 50.70 -41.49 22.94
N GLU A 3 50.42 -42.20 24.02
CA GLU A 3 49.07 -42.27 24.61
C GLU A 3 48.55 -40.90 25.09
N ILE A 4 49.44 -40.08 25.68
CA ILE A 4 49.12 -38.73 26.13
C ILE A 4 48.77 -37.83 24.93
N ILE A 5 49.49 -37.97 23.81
CA ILE A 5 49.20 -37.22 22.58
C ILE A 5 47.83 -37.59 22.00
N ILE A 6 47.48 -38.88 21.98
CA ILE A 6 46.17 -39.35 21.50
C ILE A 6 45.03 -38.78 22.34
N LEU A 7 45.17 -38.75 23.67
CA LEU A 7 44.17 -38.16 24.56
C LEU A 7 43.98 -36.66 24.32
N ILE A 8 45.07 -35.91 24.13
CA ILE A 8 45.02 -34.47 23.86
C ILE A 8 44.31 -34.18 22.54
N VAL A 9 44.64 -34.93 21.48
CA VAL A 9 43.98 -34.79 20.17
C VAL A 9 42.49 -35.13 20.27
N GLY A 10 42.13 -36.18 21.00
CA GLY A 10 40.73 -36.55 21.24
C GLY A 10 39.93 -35.43 21.91
N ILE A 11 40.48 -34.81 22.95
CA ILE A 11 39.82 -33.69 23.65
C ILE A 11 39.65 -32.47 22.71
N PHE A 12 40.66 -32.19 21.88
CA PHE A 12 40.59 -31.07 20.93
C PHE A 12 39.49 -31.29 19.88
N VAL A 13 39.38 -32.51 19.35
CA VAL A 13 38.33 -32.88 18.40
C VAL A 13 36.94 -32.80 19.04
N LEU A 14 36.77 -33.35 20.26
CA LEU A 14 35.50 -33.29 20.98
C LEU A 14 35.08 -31.86 21.31
N SER A 15 36.02 -31.01 21.71
CA SER A 15 35.77 -29.58 21.95
C SER A 15 35.35 -28.85 20.66
N GLY A 16 36.00 -29.14 19.53
CA GLY A 16 35.64 -28.59 18.23
C GLY A 16 34.22 -28.99 17.79
N ILE A 17 33.85 -30.26 17.96
CA ILE A 17 32.50 -30.76 17.66
C ILE A 17 31.46 -30.09 18.57
N PHE A 18 31.77 -29.94 19.86
CA PHE A 18 30.90 -29.27 20.82
C PHE A 18 30.67 -27.80 20.46
N TRP A 19 31.73 -27.06 20.11
CA TRP A 19 31.64 -25.66 19.68
C TRP A 19 30.85 -25.50 18.40
N HIS A 20 31.10 -26.38 17.42
CA HIS A 20 30.37 -26.40 16.15
C HIS A 20 28.88 -26.66 16.38
N SER A 21 28.53 -27.62 17.25
CA SER A 21 27.14 -27.94 17.60
C SER A 21 26.41 -26.74 18.23
N ILE A 22 27.03 -26.05 19.19
CA ILE A 22 26.44 -24.85 19.80
C ILE A 22 26.25 -23.73 18.77
N PHE A 23 27.25 -23.51 17.90
CA PHE A 23 27.16 -22.49 16.86
C PHE A 23 26.01 -22.77 15.88
N TYR A 24 25.89 -24.02 15.44
CA TYR A 24 24.85 -24.46 14.52
C TYR A 24 23.44 -24.30 15.12
N GLN A 25 23.28 -24.56 16.43
CA GLN A 25 22.00 -24.38 17.11
C GLN A 25 21.60 -22.89 17.21
N LYS A 26 22.57 -22.00 17.47
CA LYS A 26 22.31 -20.55 17.52
C LYS A 26 21.88 -19.99 16.17
N GLU A 27 22.56 -20.41 15.11
CA GLU A 27 22.25 -19.99 13.73
C GLU A 27 20.86 -20.46 13.31
N LYS A 28 20.51 -21.72 13.59
CA LYS A 28 19.15 -22.24 13.36
C LYS A 28 18.09 -21.47 14.13
N LYS A 29 18.35 -21.13 15.41
CA LYS A 29 17.40 -20.36 16.23
C LYS A 29 17.18 -18.96 15.66
N LEU A 30 18.24 -18.28 15.22
CA LEU A 30 18.18 -16.98 14.55
C LEU A 30 17.33 -17.06 13.28
N LEU A 31 17.67 -17.99 12.38
CA LEU A 31 16.95 -18.16 11.12
C LEU A 31 15.46 -18.47 11.33
N ASN A 32 15.13 -19.32 12.30
CA ASN A 32 13.74 -19.64 12.61
C ASN A 32 12.97 -18.42 13.15
N ARG A 33 13.61 -17.56 13.94
CA ARG A 33 13.01 -16.29 14.41
C ARG A 33 12.79 -15.29 13.29
N LEU A 34 13.77 -15.12 12.42
CA LEU A 34 13.63 -14.24 11.24
C LEU A 34 12.51 -14.75 10.32
N GLN A 35 12.42 -16.07 10.13
CA GLN A 35 11.34 -16.69 9.37
C GLN A 35 9.99 -16.41 10.03
N GLN A 36 9.86 -16.61 11.35
CA GLN A 36 8.63 -16.31 12.07
C GLN A 36 8.23 -14.82 11.98
N MET A 37 9.19 -13.90 12.09
CA MET A 37 8.93 -12.47 11.91
C MET A 37 8.45 -12.14 10.49
N LEU A 38 8.98 -12.84 9.48
CA LEU A 38 8.54 -12.70 8.10
C LEU A 38 7.14 -13.28 7.89
N ASP A 39 6.86 -14.46 8.45
CA ASP A 39 5.56 -15.12 8.35
C ASP A 39 4.47 -14.24 9.02
N CYS A 40 4.74 -13.73 10.23
CA CYS A 40 3.86 -12.75 10.89
C CYS A 40 3.68 -11.47 10.07
N ALA A 41 4.70 -11.03 9.32
CA ALA A 41 4.58 -9.90 8.42
C ALA A 41 3.71 -10.20 7.21
N ILE A 42 3.83 -11.40 6.64
CA ILE A 42 3.02 -11.83 5.49
C ILE A 42 1.55 -11.93 5.88
N ASP A 43 1.25 -12.46 7.07
CA ASP A 43 -0.11 -12.60 7.60
C ASP A 43 -0.70 -11.25 8.07
N GLY A 44 0.08 -10.16 8.08
CA GLY A 44 -0.37 -8.83 8.47
C GLY A 44 -0.53 -8.61 9.97
N GLU A 45 -0.13 -9.57 10.80
CA GLU A 45 -0.29 -9.56 12.27
C GLU A 45 0.94 -9.02 13.03
N LEU A 46 1.77 -8.18 12.40
CA LEU A 46 2.95 -7.62 13.08
C LEU A 46 2.62 -6.73 14.28
N GLU A 47 1.36 -6.31 14.43
CA GLU A 47 0.90 -5.44 15.52
C GLU A 47 1.04 -6.05 16.92
N ARG A 48 1.33 -7.35 17.04
CA ARG A 48 1.28 -8.03 18.35
C ARG A 48 2.45 -8.95 18.68
N THR A 49 3.64 -8.75 18.10
CA THR A 49 4.84 -9.34 18.70
C THR A 49 5.30 -8.48 19.87
N GLU A 50 4.77 -8.85 21.04
CA GLU A 50 5.09 -8.38 22.38
C GLU A 50 6.56 -8.05 22.55
N ILE A 51 6.79 -7.06 23.40
CA ILE A 51 8.08 -6.64 23.95
C ILE A 51 8.67 -7.84 24.70
N SER A 52 9.25 -8.79 23.97
CA SER A 52 10.10 -9.82 24.54
C SER A 52 11.39 -9.12 24.95
N GLU A 53 11.66 -9.06 26.25
CA GLU A 53 12.93 -8.61 26.82
C GLU A 53 14.11 -9.58 26.48
N GLU A 54 13.96 -10.44 25.47
CA GLU A 54 15.10 -11.17 24.93
C GLU A 54 15.99 -10.23 24.13
N LYS A 55 17.30 -10.29 24.42
CA LYS A 55 18.32 -9.62 23.60
C LYS A 55 18.27 -10.15 22.17
N TYR A 56 17.69 -9.37 21.27
CA TYR A 56 17.77 -9.59 19.84
C TYR A 56 19.22 -9.47 19.34
N SER A 57 19.57 -10.31 18.38
CA SER A 57 20.76 -10.08 17.56
C SER A 57 20.60 -8.74 16.81
N ALA A 58 21.71 -8.09 16.47
CA ALA A 58 21.70 -6.87 15.66
C ALA A 58 20.88 -7.05 14.37
N LEU A 59 20.90 -8.26 13.78
CA LEU A 59 20.16 -8.59 12.57
C LEU A 59 18.64 -8.66 12.78
N GLU A 60 18.18 -9.26 13.89
CA GLU A 60 16.75 -9.35 14.23
C GLU A 60 16.17 -7.95 14.46
N ASN A 61 16.91 -7.07 15.14
CA ASN A 61 16.48 -5.69 15.38
C ASN A 61 16.38 -4.89 14.08
N SER A 62 17.36 -5.03 13.18
CA SER A 62 17.29 -4.42 11.84
C SER A 62 16.08 -4.92 11.06
N MET A 63 15.81 -6.23 11.06
CA MET A 63 14.64 -6.78 10.37
C MET A 63 13.33 -6.24 10.96
N LYS A 64 13.20 -6.20 12.29
CA LYS A 64 12.04 -5.63 12.96
C LYS A 64 11.80 -4.19 12.53
N GLN A 65 12.84 -3.34 12.62
CA GLN A 65 12.75 -1.93 12.25
C GLN A 65 12.37 -1.74 10.77
N HIS A 66 12.91 -2.57 9.87
CA HIS A 66 12.55 -2.54 8.45
C HIS A 66 11.09 -2.96 8.21
N LEU A 67 10.62 -4.00 8.90
CA LEU A 67 9.22 -4.42 8.81
C LEU A 67 8.32 -3.31 9.35
N ASP A 68 8.51 -2.85 10.59
CA ASP A 68 7.69 -1.81 11.21
C ASP A 68 7.61 -0.54 10.37
N SER A 69 8.75 -0.07 9.85
CA SER A 69 8.77 1.10 8.96
C SER A 69 8.04 0.85 7.64
N SER A 70 8.09 -0.37 7.10
CA SER A 70 7.34 -0.74 5.89
C SER A 70 5.84 -0.78 6.14
N PHE A 71 5.38 -1.28 7.30
CA PHE A 71 3.97 -1.26 7.69
C PHE A 71 3.47 0.16 7.87
N LEU A 72 4.21 1.00 8.59
CA LEU A 72 3.87 2.41 8.74
C LEU A 72 3.84 3.13 7.39
N ALA A 73 4.80 2.88 6.51
CA ALA A 73 4.82 3.47 5.17
C ALA A 73 3.60 3.04 4.34
N ARG A 74 3.22 1.76 4.37
CA ARG A 74 2.01 1.26 3.70
C ARG A 74 0.74 1.89 4.26
N LYS A 75 0.61 1.97 5.58
CA LYS A 75 -0.53 2.61 6.24
C LYS A 75 -0.64 4.08 5.86
N ASN A 76 0.46 4.83 5.95
CA ASN A 76 0.49 6.24 5.55
C ASN A 76 0.16 6.41 4.07
N GLN A 77 0.64 5.51 3.19
CA GLN A 77 0.30 5.54 1.76
C GLN A 77 -1.20 5.31 1.54
N GLN A 78 -1.81 4.39 2.28
CA GLN A 78 -3.26 4.14 2.21
C GLN A 78 -4.06 5.36 2.68
N GLU A 79 -3.70 5.95 3.82
CA GLU A 79 -4.34 7.17 4.33
C GLU A 79 -4.21 8.34 3.35
N GLN A 80 -3.06 8.51 2.71
CA GLN A 80 -2.86 9.53 1.67
C GLN A 80 -3.78 9.31 0.46
N LYS A 81 -3.95 8.07 0.01
CA LYS A 81 -4.88 7.74 -1.09
C LYS A 81 -6.32 8.10 -0.74
N GLU A 82 -6.75 7.81 0.49
CA GLU A 82 -8.09 8.15 0.97
C GLU A 82 -8.31 9.66 1.04
N VAL A 83 -7.31 10.41 1.52
CA VAL A 83 -7.33 11.88 1.53
C VAL A 83 -7.44 12.44 0.11
N ILE A 84 -6.63 11.96 -0.84
CA ILE A 84 -6.68 12.38 -2.24
C ILE A 84 -8.06 12.09 -2.85
N GLN A 85 -8.62 10.92 -2.60
CA GLN A 85 -9.94 10.56 -3.11
C GLN A 85 -11.04 11.49 -2.59
N LYS A 86 -11.00 11.81 -1.30
CA LYS A 86 -11.95 12.75 -0.69
C LYS A 86 -11.83 14.14 -1.33
N LEU A 87 -10.61 14.63 -1.49
CA LEU A 87 -10.31 15.89 -2.18
C LEU A 87 -10.85 15.90 -3.61
N ILE A 88 -10.61 14.85 -4.40
CA ILE A 88 -11.11 14.74 -5.77
C ILE A 88 -12.64 14.75 -5.80
N SER A 89 -13.29 14.02 -4.89
CA SER A 89 -14.75 13.99 -4.79
C SER A 89 -15.33 15.37 -4.46
N ASP A 90 -14.71 16.09 -3.52
CA ASP A 90 -15.13 17.43 -3.11
C ASP A 90 -14.95 18.44 -4.25
N ILE A 91 -13.79 18.43 -4.92
CA ILE A 91 -13.51 19.28 -6.08
C ILE A 91 -14.51 19.03 -7.20
N ALA A 92 -14.79 17.76 -7.51
CA ALA A 92 -15.73 17.40 -8.57
C ALA A 92 -17.14 17.90 -8.25
N HIS A 93 -17.62 17.72 -7.03
CA HIS A 93 -18.93 18.23 -6.60
C HIS A 93 -19.01 19.76 -6.72
N GLN A 94 -17.95 20.46 -6.26
CA GLN A 94 -17.86 21.92 -6.34
C GLN A 94 -17.77 22.43 -7.78
N THR A 95 -17.22 21.64 -8.70
CA THR A 95 -17.04 22.02 -10.11
C THR A 95 -18.26 21.68 -10.97
N LEU A 96 -18.98 20.60 -10.64
CA LEU A 96 -20.24 20.21 -11.31
C LEU A 96 -21.31 21.30 -11.22
N THR A 97 -21.36 22.04 -10.12
CA THR A 97 -22.33 23.12 -9.92
C THR A 97 -22.14 24.28 -10.91
N PRO A 98 -20.96 24.94 -11.01
CA PRO A 98 -20.72 25.98 -12.00
C PRO A 98 -20.77 25.45 -13.43
N ILE A 99 -20.37 24.21 -13.72
CA ILE A 99 -20.54 23.59 -15.05
C ILE A 99 -22.03 23.49 -15.41
N SER A 100 -22.87 23.05 -14.47
CA SER A 100 -24.33 22.98 -14.69
C SER A 100 -24.91 24.37 -14.97
N ASN A 101 -24.47 25.39 -14.24
CA ASN A 101 -24.87 26.77 -14.48
C ASN A 101 -24.43 27.25 -15.87
N LEU A 102 -23.19 26.95 -16.31
CA LEU A 102 -22.70 27.30 -17.64
C LEU A 102 -23.53 26.65 -18.74
N LYS A 103 -23.93 25.38 -18.56
CA LYS A 103 -24.80 24.66 -19.48
C LYS A 103 -26.17 25.34 -19.58
N ILE A 104 -26.82 25.62 -18.44
CA ILE A 104 -28.11 26.32 -18.39
C ILE A 104 -28.03 27.70 -19.06
N TYR A 105 -27.00 28.49 -18.76
CA TYR A 105 -26.83 29.82 -19.36
C TYR A 105 -26.57 29.73 -20.86
N GLY A 106 -25.77 28.76 -21.32
CA GLY A 106 -25.55 28.51 -22.74
C GLY A 106 -26.84 28.12 -23.47
N GLU A 107 -27.66 27.25 -22.86
CA GLU A 107 -28.98 26.86 -23.40
C GLU A 107 -29.91 28.07 -23.52
N ILE A 108 -30.04 28.90 -22.47
CA ILE A 108 -30.84 30.13 -22.50
C ILE A 108 -30.34 31.11 -23.58
N LEU A 109 -29.01 31.28 -23.70
CA LEU A 109 -28.43 32.15 -24.72
C LEU A 109 -28.68 31.62 -26.13
N SER A 110 -28.64 30.30 -26.33
CA SER A 110 -28.92 29.68 -27.63
C SER A 110 -30.35 29.94 -28.11
N GLU A 111 -31.31 30.07 -27.19
CA GLU A 111 -32.70 30.39 -27.51
C GLU A 111 -32.93 31.87 -27.81
N THR A 112 -32.12 32.76 -27.22
CA THR A 112 -32.38 34.22 -27.21
C THR A 112 -31.48 35.04 -28.14
N ASN A 113 -30.28 34.54 -28.49
CA ASN A 113 -29.25 35.33 -29.18
C ASN A 113 -28.90 34.73 -30.55
N HIS A 114 -29.51 35.22 -31.64
CA HIS A 114 -29.32 34.65 -32.98
C HIS A 114 -28.04 35.07 -33.71
N GLU A 115 -27.34 36.09 -33.22
CA GLU A 115 -26.15 36.66 -33.88
C GLU A 115 -24.86 35.88 -33.54
N ASN A 116 -24.77 35.31 -32.33
CA ASN A 116 -23.57 34.64 -31.81
C ASN A 116 -23.76 33.12 -31.60
N GLN A 117 -24.53 32.48 -32.48
CA GLN A 117 -24.93 31.06 -32.32
C GLN A 117 -23.73 30.10 -32.36
N GLU A 118 -22.71 30.39 -33.17
CA GLU A 118 -21.52 29.54 -33.31
C GLU A 118 -20.65 29.58 -32.04
N GLU A 119 -20.48 30.76 -31.45
CA GLU A 119 -19.77 30.95 -30.20
C GLU A 119 -20.49 30.27 -29.04
N ILE A 120 -21.82 30.41 -28.96
CA ILE A 120 -22.64 29.77 -27.93
C ILE A 120 -22.56 28.23 -28.04
N ALA A 121 -22.67 27.69 -29.25
CA ALA A 121 -22.53 26.26 -29.49
C ALA A 121 -21.14 25.74 -29.06
N THR A 122 -20.09 26.49 -29.36
CA THR A 122 -18.72 26.16 -28.94
C THR A 122 -18.60 26.15 -27.41
N ILE A 123 -19.16 27.15 -26.71
CA ILE A 123 -19.15 27.20 -25.24
C ILE A 123 -19.87 26.00 -24.63
N LEU A 124 -21.02 25.61 -25.19
CA LEU A 124 -21.77 24.44 -24.74
C LEU A 124 -20.97 23.14 -24.94
N GLU A 125 -20.33 22.96 -26.09
CA GLU A 125 -19.48 21.80 -26.37
C GLU A 125 -18.29 21.73 -25.39
N GLN A 126 -17.64 22.86 -25.10
CA GLN A 126 -16.54 22.91 -24.13
C GLN A 126 -17.02 22.62 -22.70
N THR A 127 -18.22 23.09 -22.35
CA THR A 127 -18.83 22.82 -21.04
C THR A 127 -19.12 21.33 -20.86
N GLU A 128 -19.61 20.65 -21.92
CA GLU A 128 -19.84 19.21 -21.93
C GLU A 128 -18.52 18.42 -21.84
N LYS A 129 -17.46 18.87 -22.51
CA LYS A 129 -16.11 18.28 -22.36
C LYS A 129 -15.60 18.38 -20.92
N LEU A 130 -15.80 19.52 -20.25
CA LEU A 130 -15.42 19.68 -18.84
C LEU A 130 -16.19 18.73 -17.93
N ASP A 131 -17.50 18.59 -18.13
CA ASP A 131 -18.32 17.63 -17.38
C ASP A 131 -17.79 16.20 -17.53
N PHE A 132 -17.54 15.78 -18.77
CA PHE A 132 -16.97 14.47 -19.07
C PHE A 132 -15.60 14.25 -18.38
N LEU A 133 -14.71 15.23 -18.42
CA LEU A 133 -13.37 15.14 -17.80
C LEU A 133 -13.46 15.03 -16.27
N ILE A 134 -14.33 15.82 -15.64
CA ILE A 134 -14.53 15.78 -14.18
C ILE A 134 -15.12 14.43 -13.76
N GLN A 135 -16.15 13.94 -14.46
CA GLN A 135 -16.72 12.63 -14.16
C GLN A 135 -15.71 11.50 -14.37
N SER A 136 -14.87 11.59 -15.40
CA SER A 136 -13.81 10.63 -15.67
C SER A 136 -12.74 10.64 -14.58
N LEU A 137 -12.34 11.82 -14.10
CA LEU A 137 -11.39 11.97 -12.99
C LEU A 137 -11.92 11.31 -11.70
N VAL A 138 -13.21 11.51 -11.38
CA VAL A 138 -13.84 10.86 -10.22
C VAL A 138 -13.85 9.34 -10.36
N LYS A 139 -14.21 8.83 -11.54
CA LYS A 139 -14.20 7.38 -11.82
C LYS A 139 -12.81 6.79 -11.66
N LEU A 140 -11.79 7.43 -12.23
CA LEU A 140 -10.39 6.99 -12.13
C LEU A 140 -9.91 7.01 -10.68
N SER A 141 -10.21 8.06 -9.91
CA SER A 141 -9.86 8.13 -8.49
C SER A 141 -10.50 6.99 -7.67
N ARG A 142 -11.77 6.65 -7.96
CA ARG A 142 -12.45 5.51 -7.31
C ARG A 142 -11.87 4.16 -7.70
N MET A 143 -11.42 4.01 -8.96
CA MET A 143 -10.72 2.81 -9.43
C MET A 143 -9.38 2.62 -8.72
N GLU A 144 -8.57 3.68 -8.59
CA GLU A 144 -7.26 3.63 -7.96
C GLU A 144 -7.33 3.27 -6.46
N SER A 145 -8.37 3.75 -5.77
CA SER A 145 -8.62 3.40 -4.37
C SER A 145 -9.22 2.00 -4.17
N GLY A 146 -9.51 1.24 -5.24
CA GLY A 146 -10.03 -0.13 -5.14
C GLY A 146 -11.46 -0.26 -4.60
N ILE A 147 -12.23 0.83 -4.55
CA ILE A 147 -13.60 0.87 -3.98
C ILE A 147 -14.66 0.34 -4.94
N ILE A 148 -14.31 0.05 -6.20
CA ILE A 148 -15.23 -0.58 -7.14
C ILE A 148 -15.34 -2.06 -6.80
N ALA A 149 -16.24 -2.38 -5.86
CA ALA A 149 -16.80 -3.71 -5.76
C ALA A 149 -17.59 -3.97 -7.06
N VAL A 150 -17.04 -4.81 -7.93
CA VAL A 150 -17.76 -5.31 -9.11
C VAL A 150 -18.95 -6.09 -8.61
N HIS A 151 -20.14 -5.50 -8.67
CA HIS A 151 -21.39 -6.25 -8.57
C HIS A 151 -21.62 -6.91 -9.93
N SER A 152 -21.31 -8.20 -10.04
CA SER A 152 -21.86 -9.02 -11.11
C SER A 152 -23.36 -9.15 -10.87
N GLU A 153 -24.14 -8.48 -11.71
CA GLU A 153 -25.57 -8.73 -11.79
C GLU A 153 -25.76 -10.02 -12.60
N ASP A 154 -26.03 -11.12 -11.91
CA ASP A 154 -26.39 -12.40 -12.52
C ASP A 154 -27.67 -12.19 -13.33
N THR A 155 -27.50 -11.91 -14.62
CA THR A 155 -28.58 -11.98 -15.60
C THR A 155 -28.77 -13.46 -15.92
N THR A 156 -29.58 -14.15 -15.13
CA THR A 156 -30.15 -15.45 -15.51
C THR A 156 -30.93 -15.26 -16.82
N ILE A 157 -30.39 -15.85 -17.89
CA ILE A 157 -31.03 -16.02 -19.20
C ILE A 157 -32.14 -17.06 -19.08
#